data_AF-A0A436CLQ0-F1
#
_entry.id   AF-A0A436CLQ0-F1
#
_cell.length_a   1.000
_cell.length_b   1.000
_cell.length_c   1.000
_cell.angle_alpha   90.00
_cell.angle_beta   90.00
_cell.angle_gamma   90.00
#
_symmetry.space_group_name_H-M   'P 1'
#
loop_
_entity.id
_entity.type
_entity.pdbx_description
1 polymer ?
#
loop_
_entity_poly.entity_id
_entity_poly.type
_entity_poly.pdbx_seq_one_letter_code
_entity_poly.pdbx_strand_id
1 'polypeptide(L)'
;PDAPLPEIPETNASKSGRERVIELAREENLTVRQLAQRLGGYSGLAFVGTPETIADEMEEWLIGEGSDGFNVMFPYLPAGLDDFAEKVVPELQRRGIFRRQYEGSTLRENLGLKRPPNRFFE
;
A
#
# COMPACT_ATOMS: atom_id res chain seq x y z
N PRO A 1 -25.10 -0.97 11.47
CA PRO A 1 -26.38 -1.63 11.83
C PRO A 1 -26.22 -3.15 11.78
N ASP A 2 -26.97 -3.90 12.59
CA ASP A 2 -26.88 -5.37 12.66
C ASP A 2 -27.85 -6.07 11.70
N ALA A 3 -28.33 -5.34 10.69
CA ALA A 3 -29.12 -5.86 9.57
C ALA A 3 -28.24 -5.96 8.30
N PRO A 4 -28.60 -6.81 7.32
CA PRO A 4 -27.92 -6.89 6.02
C PRO A 4 -27.92 -5.58 5.25
N LEU A 5 -27.07 -5.50 4.22
CA LEU A 5 -27.07 -4.38 3.29
C LEU A 5 -28.43 -4.29 2.57
N PRO A 6 -29.11 -3.13 2.56
CA PRO A 6 -30.35 -2.98 1.82
C PRO A 6 -30.08 -3.04 0.30
N GLU A 7 -31.14 -3.09 -0.51
CA GLU A 7 -31.00 -2.93 -1.95
C GLU A 7 -30.42 -1.55 -2.26
N ILE A 8 -29.25 -1.51 -2.89
CA ILE A 8 -28.55 -0.26 -3.18
C ILE A 8 -28.85 0.14 -4.64
N PRO A 9 -29.43 1.34 -4.89
CA PRO A 9 -29.81 1.78 -6.23
C PRO A 9 -28.58 2.09 -7.09
N GLU A 10 -28.69 1.88 -8.40
CA GLU A 10 -27.63 2.17 -9.37
C GLU A 10 -27.12 3.62 -9.31
N THR A 11 -25.83 3.81 -9.61
CA THR A 11 -25.20 5.14 -9.65
C THR A 11 -24.19 5.24 -10.79
N ASN A 12 -23.87 6.47 -11.21
CA ASN A 12 -22.80 6.75 -12.17
C ASN A 12 -21.40 6.89 -11.50
N ALA A 13 -21.26 6.55 -10.22
CA ALA A 13 -19.98 6.53 -9.52
C ALA A 13 -19.19 5.24 -9.82
N SER A 14 -18.09 5.01 -9.10
CA SER A 14 -17.27 3.79 -9.24
C SER A 14 -18.13 2.52 -9.18
N LYS A 15 -18.20 1.80 -10.29
CA LYS A 15 -19.04 0.59 -10.43
C LYS A 15 -18.36 -0.66 -9.88
N SER A 16 -17.11 -0.90 -10.27
CA SER A 16 -16.40 -2.14 -9.92
C SER A 16 -16.11 -2.29 -8.42
N GLY A 17 -15.76 -1.19 -7.73
CA GLY A 17 -15.53 -1.24 -6.28
C GLY A 17 -16.81 -1.48 -5.50
N ARG A 18 -17.89 -0.83 -5.94
CA ARG A 18 -19.22 -0.97 -5.36
C ARG A 18 -19.79 -2.38 -5.56
N GLU A 19 -19.69 -2.92 -6.78
CA GLU A 19 -20.18 -4.26 -7.11
C GLU A 19 -19.50 -5.32 -6.24
N ARG A 20 -18.17 -5.27 -6.12
CA ARG A 20 -17.39 -6.14 -5.21
C ARG A 20 -17.86 -6.08 -3.76
N VAL A 21 -18.21 -4.89 -3.27
CA VAL A 21 -18.72 -4.71 -1.90
C VAL A 21 -20.11 -5.31 -1.72
N ILE A 22 -21.00 -5.11 -2.69
CA ILE A 22 -22.37 -5.66 -2.66
C ILE A 22 -22.33 -7.19 -2.77
N GLU A 23 -21.50 -7.72 -3.65
CA GLU A 23 -21.29 -9.16 -3.84
C GLU A 23 -20.77 -9.80 -2.56
N LEU A 24 -19.68 -9.27 -1.98
CA LEU A 24 -19.14 -9.73 -0.69
C LEU A 24 -20.20 -9.76 0.43
N ALA A 25 -21.00 -8.68 0.54
CA ALA A 25 -22.04 -8.60 1.55
C ALA A 25 -23.12 -9.67 1.38
N ARG A 26 -23.46 -10.02 0.13
CA ARG A 26 -24.45 -11.06 -0.21
C ARG A 26 -23.90 -12.47 0.00
N GLU A 27 -22.69 -12.74 -0.51
CA GLU A 27 -22.05 -14.06 -0.44
C GLU A 27 -21.80 -14.49 1.01
N GLU A 28 -21.33 -13.57 1.85
CA GLU A 28 -21.03 -13.85 3.26
C GLU A 28 -22.18 -13.50 4.22
N ASN A 29 -23.32 -13.04 3.69
CA ASN A 29 -24.49 -12.61 4.47
C ASN A 29 -24.15 -11.63 5.62
N LEU A 30 -23.32 -10.63 5.30
CA LEU A 30 -22.79 -9.69 6.29
C LEU A 30 -23.84 -8.64 6.68
N THR A 31 -23.88 -8.31 7.97
CA THR A 31 -24.56 -7.09 8.43
C THR A 31 -23.79 -5.85 7.95
N VAL A 32 -24.46 -4.70 7.88
CA VAL A 32 -23.81 -3.42 7.55
C VAL A 32 -22.64 -3.12 8.48
N ARG A 33 -22.73 -3.50 9.77
CA ARG A 33 -21.63 -3.33 10.73
C ARG A 33 -20.42 -4.20 10.36
N GLN A 34 -20.63 -5.48 10.08
CA GLN A 34 -19.56 -6.40 9.71
C GLN A 34 -18.91 -5.99 8.39
N LEU A 35 -19.73 -5.62 7.40
CA LEU A 35 -19.23 -5.10 6.12
C LEU A 35 -18.38 -3.85 6.32
N ALA A 36 -18.83 -2.90 7.14
CA ALA A 36 -18.06 -1.70 7.46
C ALA A 36 -16.75 -2.01 8.20
N GLN A 37 -16.73 -2.98 9.11
CA GLN A 37 -15.49 -3.42 9.78
C GLN A 37 -14.51 -4.07 8.80
N ARG A 38 -15.02 -4.87 7.87
CA ARG A 38 -14.21 -5.56 6.85
C ARG A 38 -13.58 -4.59 5.86
N LEU A 39 -14.34 -3.58 5.44
CA LEU A 39 -13.92 -2.57 4.47
C LEU A 39 -13.27 -1.34 5.09
N GLY A 40 -13.42 -1.16 6.40
CA GLY A 40 -12.83 -0.04 7.14
C GLY A 40 -11.30 -0.13 7.26
N GLY A 41 -10.74 -1.31 6.99
CA GLY A 41 -9.30 -1.52 6.85
C GLY A 41 -8.84 -1.42 5.39
N TYR A 42 -7.51 -1.39 5.20
CA TYR A 42 -6.92 -1.49 3.86
C TYR A 42 -7.18 -2.88 3.26
N SER A 43 -7.69 -2.92 2.03
CA SER A 43 -8.10 -4.15 1.35
C SER A 43 -7.16 -4.58 0.21
N GLY A 44 -5.87 -4.28 0.34
CA GLY A 44 -4.83 -4.63 -0.65
C GLY A 44 -3.75 -5.53 -0.06
N LEU A 45 -2.60 -5.61 -0.77
CA LEU A 45 -1.41 -6.30 -0.30
C LEU A 45 -1.00 -5.76 1.08
N ALA A 46 -0.92 -6.65 2.07
CA ALA A 46 -0.58 -6.30 3.44
C ALA A 46 0.58 -7.17 3.90
N PHE A 47 1.68 -6.55 4.29
CA PHE A 47 2.81 -7.22 4.92
C PHE A 47 2.58 -7.24 6.43
N VAL A 48 2.41 -8.43 7.00
CA VAL A 48 2.08 -8.59 8.43
C VAL A 48 3.00 -9.66 9.02
N GLY A 49 3.93 -9.23 9.86
CA GLY A 49 4.86 -10.14 10.52
C GLY A 49 5.96 -9.43 11.27
N THR A 50 7.06 -10.15 11.47
CA THR A 50 8.31 -9.59 12.00
C THR A 50 8.99 -8.69 10.97
N PRO A 51 9.91 -7.80 11.38
CA PRO A 51 10.69 -6.99 10.44
C PRO A 51 11.40 -7.83 9.37
N GLU A 52 11.92 -8.99 9.74
CA GLU A 52 12.61 -9.92 8.85
C GLU A 52 11.67 -10.49 7.80
N THR A 53 10.50 -11.00 8.21
CA THR A 53 9.52 -11.58 7.29
C THR A 53 8.91 -10.53 6.36
N ILE A 54 8.66 -9.31 6.86
CA ILE A 54 8.21 -8.20 6.02
C ILE A 54 9.29 -7.87 4.97
N ALA A 55 10.57 -7.84 5.37
CA ALA A 55 11.67 -7.61 4.44
C ALA A 55 11.84 -8.76 3.42
N ASP A 56 11.58 -10.02 3.81
CA ASP A 56 11.55 -11.17 2.89
C ASP A 56 10.49 -10.97 1.80
N GLU A 57 9.27 -10.62 2.19
CA GLU A 57 8.17 -10.40 1.24
C GLU A 57 8.46 -9.20 0.32
N MET A 58 8.97 -8.09 0.87
CA MET A 58 9.36 -6.93 0.03
C MET A 58 10.50 -7.26 -0.93
N GLU A 59 11.46 -8.09 -0.51
CA GLU A 59 12.57 -8.56 -1.35
C GLU A 59 12.06 -9.41 -2.52
N GLU A 60 11.12 -10.32 -2.28
CA GLU A 60 10.50 -11.14 -3.33
C GLU A 60 9.90 -10.27 -4.45
N TRP A 61 9.15 -9.24 -4.07
CA TRP A 61 8.53 -8.30 -5.02
C TRP A 61 9.56 -7.47 -5.81
N LEU A 62 10.68 -7.09 -5.20
CA LEU A 62 11.72 -6.29 -5.86
C LEU A 62 12.60 -7.16 -6.77
N ILE A 63 13.08 -8.31 -6.27
CA ILE A 63 13.95 -9.23 -7.03
C ILE A 63 13.15 -9.92 -8.15
N GLY A 64 11.89 -10.25 -7.89
CA GLY A 64 10.98 -10.82 -8.89
C GLY A 64 10.47 -9.81 -9.93
N GLU A 65 10.97 -8.57 -9.92
CA GLU A 65 10.54 -7.48 -10.81
C GLU A 65 9.01 -7.23 -10.80
N GLY A 66 8.36 -7.52 -9.66
CA GLY A 66 6.94 -7.25 -9.45
C GLY A 66 6.66 -5.77 -9.13
N SER A 67 7.68 -5.03 -8.69
CA SER A 67 7.62 -3.58 -8.49
C SER A 67 9.02 -2.95 -8.43
N ASP A 68 9.14 -1.65 -8.71
CA ASP A 68 10.36 -0.86 -8.48
C ASP A 68 10.44 -0.27 -7.05
N GLY A 69 9.37 -0.42 -6.27
CA GLY A 69 9.23 0.17 -4.95
C GLY A 69 7.77 0.19 -4.46
N PHE A 70 7.58 0.70 -3.25
CA PHE A 70 6.29 0.61 -2.55
C PHE A 70 5.75 1.98 -2.14
N ASN A 71 4.43 2.12 -2.23
CA ASN A 71 3.70 3.15 -1.50
C ASN A 71 3.21 2.54 -0.18
N VAL A 72 3.82 2.93 0.93
CA VAL A 72 3.57 2.33 2.24
C VAL A 72 2.47 3.12 2.97
N MET A 73 1.36 2.44 3.26
CA MET A 73 0.25 2.98 4.04
C MET A 73 0.24 2.34 5.43
N PHE A 74 0.32 3.16 6.47
CA PHE A 74 0.32 2.67 7.84
C PHE A 74 -1.11 2.65 8.41
N PRO A 75 -1.49 1.59 9.15
CA PRO A 75 -2.82 1.50 9.78
C PRO A 75 -3.04 2.52 10.89
N TYR A 76 -1.94 3.04 11.47
CA TYR A 76 -1.96 4.11 12.46
C TYR A 76 -0.66 4.92 12.38
N LEU A 77 -0.73 6.19 12.77
CA LEU A 77 0.39 7.13 12.74
C LEU A 77 0.49 7.88 14.09
N PRO A 78 1.70 8.31 14.49
CA PRO A 78 2.98 8.15 13.79
C PRO A 78 3.68 6.81 14.03
N ALA A 79 3.34 6.10 15.11
CA ALA A 79 4.12 4.96 15.58
C ALA A 79 4.29 3.80 14.55
N GLY A 80 3.33 3.59 13.64
CA GLY A 80 3.49 2.59 12.58
C GLY A 80 4.59 2.95 11.57
N LEU A 81 4.76 4.24 11.30
CA LEU A 81 5.88 4.75 10.48
C LEU A 81 7.21 4.60 11.24
N ASP A 82 7.22 4.96 12.53
CA ASP A 82 8.43 4.85 13.36
C ASP A 82 8.91 3.39 13.42
N ASP A 83 7.99 2.45 13.70
CA ASP A 83 8.30 1.02 13.70
C ASP A 83 8.89 0.54 12.36
N PHE A 84 8.34 0.98 11.24
CA PHE A 84 8.85 0.60 9.93
C PHE A 84 10.24 1.17 9.66
N ALA A 85 10.44 2.46 9.95
CA ALA A 85 11.70 3.15 9.75
C ALA A 85 12.82 2.62 10.66
N GLU A 86 12.50 2.24 11.89
CA GLU A 86 13.48 1.78 12.88
C GLU A 86 13.76 0.28 12.79
N LYS A 87 12.81 -0.52 12.30
CA LYS A 87 12.92 -1.99 12.32
C LYS A 87 13.02 -2.62 10.94
N VAL A 88 12.19 -2.18 9.97
CA VAL A 88 12.16 -2.80 8.62
C VAL A 88 13.22 -2.21 7.71
N VAL A 89 13.38 -0.88 7.69
CA VAL A 89 14.37 -0.22 6.82
C VAL A 89 15.81 -0.74 7.05
N PRO A 90 16.29 -0.95 8.29
CA PRO A 90 17.60 -1.55 8.52
C PRO A 90 17.76 -2.95 7.93
N GLU A 91 16.70 -3.78 7.94
CA GLU A 91 16.72 -5.10 7.31
C GLU A 91 16.85 -5.00 5.79
N LEU A 92 16.11 -4.09 5.16
CA LEU A 92 16.24 -3.82 3.72
C LEU A 92 17.67 -3.31 3.36
N GLN A 93 18.27 -2.48 4.21
CA GLN A 93 19.65 -1.99 4.07
C GLN A 93 20.71 -3.07 4.31
N ARG A 94 20.43 -4.04 5.18
CA ARG A 94 21.28 -5.21 5.45
C ARG A 94 21.32 -6.15 4.24
N ARG A 95 20.18 -6.33 3.58
CA ARG A 95 20.03 -7.10 2.33
C ARG A 95 20.57 -6.40 1.09
N GLY A 96 20.79 -5.09 1.16
CA GLY A 96 21.31 -4.30 0.04
C GLY A 96 20.23 -3.87 -0.98
N ILE A 97 18.96 -4.03 -0.65
CA ILE A 97 17.80 -3.67 -1.48
C ILE A 97 17.22 -2.29 -1.13
N PHE A 98 17.85 -1.57 -0.20
CA PHE A 98 17.50 -0.19 0.12
C PHE A 98 18.75 0.65 0.39
N ARG A 99 18.71 1.92 -0.04
CA ARG A 99 19.83 2.86 0.13
C ARG A 99 20.13 3.12 1.62
N ARG A 100 21.40 3.36 1.93
CA ARG A 100 21.88 3.74 3.28
C ARG A 100 21.95 5.24 3.51
N GLN A 101 22.03 6.01 2.43
CA GLN A 101 22.08 7.46 2.44
C GLN A 101 21.45 7.97 1.14
N TYR A 102 20.98 9.21 1.15
CA TYR A 102 20.51 9.86 -0.08
C TYR A 102 21.70 10.11 -1.02
N GLU A 103 21.55 9.70 -2.27
CA GLU A 103 22.59 9.86 -3.29
C GLU A 103 22.53 11.24 -3.96
N GLY A 104 21.34 11.86 -3.96
CA GLY A 104 21.13 13.18 -4.53
C GLY A 104 20.34 14.12 -3.63
N SER A 105 20.30 15.36 -4.07
CA SER A 105 19.64 16.48 -3.41
C SER A 105 18.19 16.69 -3.86
N THR A 106 17.80 16.06 -4.97
CA THR A 106 16.47 16.19 -5.58
C THR A 106 15.71 14.87 -5.56
N LEU A 107 14.38 14.94 -5.65
CA LEU A 107 13.54 13.76 -5.79
C LEU A 107 13.92 12.92 -7.02
N ARG A 108 14.27 13.58 -8.14
CA ARG A 108 14.64 12.89 -9.38
C ARG A 108 15.92 12.07 -9.21
N GLU A 109 16.95 12.66 -8.62
CA GLU A 109 18.21 11.95 -8.34
C GLU A 109 17.98 10.75 -7.44
N ASN A 110 17.17 10.92 -6.38
CA ASN A 110 16.85 9.85 -5.43
C ASN A 110 15.93 8.74 -6.01
N LEU A 111 15.40 8.94 -7.21
CA LEU A 111 14.61 7.96 -7.98
C LEU A 111 15.36 7.48 -9.25
N GLY A 112 16.62 7.88 -9.46
CA GLY A 112 17.37 7.52 -10.67
C GLY A 112 16.86 8.18 -11.96
N LEU A 113 16.10 9.28 -11.85
CA LEU A 113 15.47 9.95 -12.98
C LEU A 113 16.32 11.11 -13.51
N LYS A 114 16.45 11.22 -14.83
CA LYS A 114 17.08 12.37 -15.47
C LYS A 114 16.21 13.63 -15.32
N ARG A 115 16.85 14.78 -15.13
CA ARG A 115 16.17 16.08 -15.22
C ARG A 115 15.85 16.37 -16.69
N PRO A 116 14.58 16.62 -17.04
CA PRO A 116 14.25 16.98 -18.42
C PRO A 116 14.87 18.35 -18.74
N PRO A 117 15.44 18.52 -19.96
CA PRO A 117 15.92 19.82 -20.39
C PRO A 117 14.74 20.81 -20.47
N ASN A 118 15.03 22.09 -20.30
CA ASN A 118 14.02 23.11 -20.54
C ASN A 118 13.69 23.11 -22.03
N ARG A 119 12.40 23.19 -22.39
CA ARG A 119 11.97 23.15 -23.79
C ARG A 119 12.29 24.42 -24.57
N PHE A 120 12.65 25.50 -23.89
CA PHE A 120 12.88 26.83 -24.47
C PHE A 120 14.32 27.33 -24.31
N PHE A 121 15.13 26.67 -23.47
CA PHE A 121 16.50 27.06 -23.15
C PHE A 121 17.37 25.81 -23.05
N GLU A 122 18.57 25.86 -23.62
CA GLU A 122 19.59 24.81 -23.45
C GLU A 122 20.27 24.92 -22.08
#